data_AF-A0A7X6R2E9-F1
#
_entry.id   AF-A0A7X6R2E9-F1
#
_cell.length_a   1.000
_cell.length_b   1.000
_cell.length_c   1.000
_cell.angle_alpha   90.00
_cell.angle_beta   90.00
_cell.angle_gamma   90.00
#
_symmetry.space_group_name_H-M   'P 1'
#
loop_
_entity.id
_entity.type
_entity.pdbx_description
1 polymer ?
#
loop_
_entity_poly.entity_id
_entity_poly.type
_entity_poly.pdbx_seq_one_letter_code
_entity_poly.pdbx_strand_id
1 'polypeptide(L)'
;MSWTDQHARTDIVHTVLTRAALDPADPDLFEGFDDLDRLFGGAEGLLLTLRYRWNLHFAAKLDQGLTAMEAYLELSAEQPVLRAVLDAQYRRRKLASEAMAR
;
A
#
# COMPACT_ATOMS: atom_id res chain seq x y z
N MET A 1 15.22 15.76 -4.13
CA MET A 1 13.79 15.82 -3.78
C MET A 1 13.57 17.04 -2.91
N SER A 2 12.64 17.93 -3.27
CA SER A 2 12.38 19.16 -2.52
C SER A 2 11.48 18.91 -1.31
N TRP A 3 11.39 19.87 -0.39
CA TRP A 3 10.42 19.84 0.71
C TRP A 3 8.97 19.72 0.19
N THR A 4 8.65 20.46 -0.88
CA THR A 4 7.35 20.44 -1.54
C THR A 4 7.02 19.04 -2.09
N ASP A 5 7.99 18.37 -2.71
CA ASP A 5 7.79 17.00 -3.21
C ASP A 5 7.49 16.01 -2.08
N GLN A 6 8.17 16.17 -0.94
CA GLN A 6 7.93 15.30 0.23
C GLN A 6 6.52 15.48 0.79
N HIS A 7 6.02 16.72 0.84
CA HIS A 7 4.65 16.99 1.30
C HIS A 7 3.62 16.41 0.33
N ALA A 8 3.77 16.66 -0.98
CA ALA A 8 2.88 16.12 -2.00
C ALA A 8 2.84 14.58 -2.00
N ARG A 9 3.98 13.90 -1.82
CA ARG A 9 4.03 12.44 -1.66
C ARG A 9 3.22 11.99 -0.44
N THR A 10 3.33 12.71 0.66
CA THR A 10 2.62 12.40 1.92
C THR A 10 1.12 12.57 1.73
N ASP A 11 0.68 13.65 1.08
CA ASP A 11 -0.73 13.93 0.80
C ASP A 11 -1.37 12.87 -0.09
N ILE A 12 -0.67 12.43 -1.15
CA ILE A 12 -1.15 11.35 -2.03
C ILE A 12 -1.33 10.06 -1.24
N VAL A 13 -0.34 9.67 -0.41
CA VAL A 13 -0.43 8.46 0.43
C VAL A 13 -1.61 8.57 1.41
N HIS A 14 -1.79 9.71 2.08
CA HIS A 14 -2.91 9.91 2.99
C HIS A 14 -4.27 9.87 2.29
N THR A 15 -4.36 10.46 1.11
CA THR A 15 -5.59 10.47 0.32
C THR A 15 -5.96 9.06 -0.12
N VAL A 16 -5.00 8.29 -0.63
CA VAL A 16 -5.23 6.89 -1.01
C VAL A 16 -5.67 6.05 0.19
N LEU A 17 -5.00 6.17 1.35
CA LEU A 17 -5.43 5.44 2.54
C LEU A 17 -6.80 5.89 3.05
N THR A 18 -7.14 7.18 2.92
CA THR A 18 -8.48 7.67 3.25
C THR A 18 -9.55 7.05 2.34
N ARG A 19 -9.30 6.98 1.03
CA ARG A 19 -10.21 6.33 0.07
C ARG A 19 -10.33 4.83 0.34
N ALA A 20 -9.20 4.16 0.57
CA ALA A 20 -9.14 2.73 0.85
C ALA A 20 -9.83 2.32 2.16
N ALA A 21 -10.03 3.25 3.09
CA ALA A 21 -10.82 2.99 4.29
C ALA A 21 -12.31 2.75 3.97
N LEU A 22 -12.82 3.28 2.84
CA LEU A 22 -14.17 3.03 2.34
C LEU A 22 -14.21 1.74 1.50
N ASP A 23 -13.34 1.66 0.49
CA ASP A 23 -13.19 0.48 -0.36
C ASP A 23 -11.71 0.29 -0.76
N PRO A 24 -10.99 -0.67 -0.15
CA PRO A 24 -9.60 -0.94 -0.51
C PRO A 24 -9.46 -1.66 -1.86
N ALA A 25 -10.55 -2.16 -2.44
CA ALA A 25 -10.58 -2.85 -3.72
C ALA A 25 -11.10 -1.97 -4.87
N ASP A 26 -11.38 -0.69 -4.60
CA ASP A 26 -11.82 0.29 -5.61
C ASP A 26 -10.90 0.25 -6.83
N PRO A 27 -11.43 0.07 -8.07
CA PRO A 27 -10.62 0.16 -9.29
C PRO A 27 -9.95 1.52 -9.46
N ASP A 28 -10.56 2.60 -8.97
CA ASP A 28 -10.12 3.99 -9.16
C ASP A 28 -9.33 4.53 -7.96
N LEU A 29 -8.90 3.64 -7.04
CA LEU A 29 -8.24 4.01 -5.79
C LEU A 29 -7.03 4.95 -5.99
N PHE A 30 -6.29 4.76 -7.09
CA PHE A 30 -5.08 5.51 -7.43
C PHE A 30 -5.30 6.60 -8.49
N GLU A 31 -6.53 6.90 -8.87
CA GLU A 31 -6.83 7.87 -9.93
C GLU A 31 -7.00 9.31 -9.39
N GLY A 32 -6.90 10.30 -10.29
CA GLY A 32 -7.18 11.71 -9.95
C GLY A 32 -6.07 12.41 -9.17
N PHE A 33 -4.81 12.02 -9.38
CA PHE A 33 -3.62 12.64 -8.79
C PHE A 33 -2.68 13.15 -9.88
N ASP A 34 -2.65 14.47 -10.09
CA ASP A 34 -1.85 15.10 -11.16
C ASP A 34 -0.35 14.78 -11.09
N ASP A 35 0.18 14.64 -9.87
CA ASP A 35 1.60 14.43 -9.61
C ASP A 35 2.01 12.96 -9.41
N LEU A 36 1.07 12.02 -9.57
CA LEU A 36 1.32 10.60 -9.26
C LEU A 36 2.44 10.00 -10.11
N ASP A 37 2.43 10.26 -11.42
CA ASP A 37 3.44 9.76 -12.34
C ASP A 37 4.81 10.34 -12.03
N ARG A 38 4.89 11.65 -11.81
CA ARG A 38 6.15 12.34 -11.50
C ARG A 38 6.74 11.90 -10.17
N LEU A 39 5.90 11.76 -9.13
CA LEU A 39 6.37 11.47 -7.78
C LEU A 39 6.58 9.98 -7.54
N PHE A 40 5.73 9.12 -8.06
CA PHE A 40 5.76 7.69 -7.76
C PHE A 40 6.11 6.82 -8.96
N GLY A 41 6.07 7.32 -10.19
CA GLY A 41 6.11 6.48 -11.39
C GLY A 41 4.77 5.77 -11.63
N GLY A 42 3.67 6.40 -11.21
CA GLY A 42 2.30 5.93 -11.39
C GLY A 42 1.79 5.07 -10.23
N ALA A 43 0.59 4.50 -10.41
CA ALA A 43 -0.10 3.71 -9.40
C ALA A 43 0.73 2.52 -8.89
N GLU A 44 1.45 1.83 -9.78
CA GLU A 44 2.32 0.70 -9.43
C GLU A 44 3.48 1.12 -8.51
N GLY A 45 4.08 2.29 -8.76
CA GLY A 45 5.15 2.79 -7.90
C GLY A 45 4.66 3.28 -6.54
N LEU A 46 3.43 3.80 -6.46
CA LEU A 46 2.78 4.08 -5.19
C LEU A 46 2.48 2.79 -4.41
N LEU A 47 1.93 1.77 -5.08
CA LEU A 47 1.71 0.46 -4.48
C LEU A 47 3.02 -0.18 -3.97
N LEU A 48 4.11 -0.06 -4.73
CA LEU A 48 5.42 -0.52 -4.30
C LEU A 48 5.90 0.24 -3.06
N THR A 49 5.66 1.55 -2.99
CA THR A 49 5.98 2.37 -1.81
C THR A 49 5.20 1.92 -0.57
N LEU A 50 3.91 1.62 -0.71
CA LEU A 50 3.08 1.08 0.37
C LEU A 50 3.58 -0.30 0.84
N ARG A 51 3.94 -1.18 -0.09
CA ARG A 51 4.54 -2.49 0.23
C ARG A 51 5.88 -2.34 0.94
N TYR A 52 6.73 -1.42 0.50
CA TYR A 52 8.01 -1.14 1.14
C TYR A 52 7.80 -0.68 2.59
N ARG A 53 6.88 0.27 2.82
CA ARG A 53 6.53 0.74 4.17
C ARG A 53 6.05 -0.40 5.07
N TRP A 54 5.16 -1.26 4.56
CA TRP A 54 4.71 -2.44 5.30
C TRP A 54 5.88 -3.35 5.70
N ASN A 55 6.75 -3.69 4.73
CA ASN A 55 7.87 -4.58 4.98
C ASN A 55 8.87 -3.98 5.98
N LEU A 56 9.12 -2.67 5.91
CA LEU A 56 10.00 -1.98 6.84
C LEU A 56 9.47 -2.07 8.28
N HIS A 57 8.17 -1.82 8.48
CA HIS A 57 7.57 -1.91 9.80
C HIS A 57 7.44 -3.35 10.29
N PHE A 58 7.18 -4.28 9.37
CA PHE A 58 7.13 -5.70 9.70
C PHE A 58 8.51 -6.20 10.17
N ALA A 59 9.58 -5.82 9.47
CA ALA A 59 10.95 -6.10 9.92
C ALA A 59 11.23 -5.50 11.31
N ALA A 60 10.81 -4.26 11.55
CA ALA A 60 10.96 -3.63 12.86
C ALA A 60 10.19 -4.36 13.98
N LYS A 61 9.03 -4.97 13.69
CA LYS A 61 8.30 -5.83 14.64
C LYS A 61 9.04 -7.15 14.89
N LEU A 62 9.65 -7.75 13.88
CA LEU A 62 10.50 -8.94 14.04
C LEU A 62 11.73 -8.64 14.90
N ASP A 63 12.35 -7.47 14.71
CA ASP A 63 13.52 -7.03 15.50
C ASP A 63 13.17 -6.81 16.99
N GLN A 64 11.89 -6.69 17.34
CA GLN A 64 11.41 -6.66 18.72
C GLN A 64 11.29 -8.05 19.36
N GLY A 65 11.58 -9.12 18.61
CA GLY A 65 11.54 -10.51 19.08
C GLY A 65 10.18 -11.21 18.87
N LEU A 66 9.23 -10.56 18.18
CA LEU A 66 7.95 -11.18 17.84
C LEU A 66 8.14 -12.28 16.79
N THR A 67 7.32 -13.33 16.88
CA THR A 67 7.21 -14.28 15.77
C THR A 67 6.61 -13.61 14.54
N ALA A 68 6.80 -14.21 13.36
CA ALA A 68 6.22 -13.69 12.13
C ALA A 68 4.69 -13.56 12.19
N MET A 69 4.01 -14.46 12.90
CA MET A 69 2.56 -14.39 13.08
C MET A 69 2.16 -13.24 14.00
N GLU A 70 2.81 -13.09 15.15
CA GLU A 70 2.55 -11.99 16.09
C GLU A 70 2.82 -10.62 15.44
N ALA A 71 3.97 -10.46 14.80
CA ALA A 71 4.32 -9.25 14.06
C ALA A 71 3.30 -8.91 12.98
N TYR A 72 2.77 -9.91 12.27
CA TYR A 72 1.78 -9.72 11.23
C TYR A 72 0.44 -9.26 11.82
N LEU A 73 -0.04 -9.94 12.86
CA LEU A 73 -1.30 -9.62 13.52
C LEU A 73 -1.26 -8.23 14.16
N GLU A 74 -0.18 -7.90 14.87
CA GLU A 74 -0.02 -6.62 15.52
C GLU A 74 0.09 -5.48 14.51
N LEU A 75 0.93 -5.61 13.47
CA LEU A 75 1.05 -4.58 12.44
C LEU A 75 -0.25 -4.42 11.63
N SER A 76 -0.99 -5.52 11.42
CA SER A 76 -2.31 -5.45 10.77
C SER A 76 -3.33 -4.71 11.62
N ALA A 77 -3.28 -4.86 12.95
CA ALA A 77 -4.13 -4.10 13.86
C ALA A 77 -3.73 -2.61 13.91
N GLU A 78 -2.45 -2.30 13.82
CA GLU A 78 -1.96 -0.91 13.76
C GLU A 78 -2.25 -0.21 12.43
N GLN A 79 -2.21 -0.95 11.32
CA GLN A 79 -2.32 -0.40 9.96
C GLN A 79 -3.33 -1.19 9.10
N PRO A 80 -4.60 -1.29 9.54
CA PRO A 80 -5.58 -2.17 8.91
C PRO A 80 -5.86 -1.77 7.46
N VAL A 81 -5.91 -0.48 7.18
CA VAL A 81 -6.19 0.03 5.82
C VAL A 81 -5.03 -0.25 4.86
N LEU A 82 -3.78 -0.05 5.32
CA LEU A 82 -2.61 -0.38 4.51
C LEU A 82 -2.56 -1.88 4.18
N ARG A 83 -2.82 -2.74 5.17
CA ARG A 83 -2.91 -4.19 4.97
C ARG A 83 -4.01 -4.54 3.96
N ALA A 84 -5.18 -3.94 4.09
CA ALA A 84 -6.33 -4.19 3.21
C ALA A 84 -6.03 -3.82 1.75
N VAL A 85 -5.34 -2.70 1.49
CA VAL A 85 -4.90 -2.31 0.13
C VAL A 85 -3.98 -3.38 -0.46
N LEU A 86 -2.98 -3.84 0.30
CA LEU A 86 -2.04 -4.86 -0.18
C LEU A 86 -2.75 -6.21 -0.44
N ASP A 87 -3.71 -6.60 0.39
CA ASP A 87 -4.51 -7.81 0.21
C ASP A 87 -5.43 -7.74 -1.01
N ALA A 88 -6.06 -6.59 -1.24
CA ALA A 88 -6.90 -6.36 -2.42
C ALA A 88 -6.08 -6.51 -3.72
N GLN A 89 -4.87 -5.94 -3.76
CA GLN A 89 -3.99 -6.05 -4.93
C GLN A 89 -3.44 -7.46 -5.12
N TYR A 90 -3.13 -8.18 -4.05
CA TYR A 90 -2.76 -9.59 -4.13
C TYR A 90 -3.89 -10.44 -4.75
N ARG A 91 -5.13 -10.25 -4.27
CA ARG A 91 -6.31 -10.94 -4.83
C ARG A 91 -6.51 -10.60 -6.31
N ARG A 92 -6.44 -9.32 -6.69
CA ARG A 92 -6.59 -8.88 -8.10
C ARG A 92 -5.56 -9.54 -9.01
N ARG A 93 -4.28 -9.55 -8.62
CA ARG A 93 -3.20 -10.19 -9.39
C ARG A 93 -3.36 -11.71 -9.50
N LYS A 94 -3.78 -12.37 -8.42
CA LYS A 94 -4.07 -13.81 -8.44
C LYS A 94 -5.18 -14.14 -9.44
N LEU A 95 -6.29 -13.40 -9.40
CA LEU A 95 -7.41 -13.60 -10.32
C LEU A 95 -7.02 -13.35 -11.78
N ALA A 96 -6.21 -12.31 -12.05
CA ALA A 96 -5.70 -12.03 -13.39
C ALA A 96 -4.82 -13.19 -13.91
N SER A 97 -3.93 -13.72 -13.06
CA SER A 97 -3.09 -14.87 -13.40
C SER A 97 -3.92 -16.12 -13.71
N GLU A 98 -5.00 -16.38 -12.97
CA GLU A 98 -5.90 -17.52 -13.19
C GLU A 98 -6.70 -17.37 -14.49
N ALA A 99 -7.09 -16.14 -14.85
CA ALA A 99 -7.80 -15.86 -16.10
C ALA A 99 -6.90 -16.07 -17.33
N MET A 100 -5.62 -15.69 -17.26
CA MET A 100 -4.65 -15.88 -18.34
C MET A 100 -4.27 -17.35 -18.58
N ALA A 101 -4.53 -18.23 -17.62
CA ALA A 101 -4.21 -19.66 -17.71
C ALA A 101 -5.36 -20.52 -18.28
N ARG A 102 -6.49 -19.91 -18.63
CA ARG A 102 -7.65 -20.55 -19.29
C ARG A 102 -7.63 -20.29 -20.78
#